data_AF-A0A0C2VZW2-F1
#
_entry.id   AF-A0A0C2VZW2-F1
#
_cell.length_a   1.000
_cell.length_b   1.000
_cell.length_c   1.000
_cell.angle_alpha   90.00
_cell.angle_beta   90.00
_cell.angle_gamma   90.00
#
_symmetry.space_group_name_H-M   'P 1'
#
loop_
_entity.id
_entity.type
_entity.pdbx_description
1 polymer ?
#
loop_
_entity_poly.entity_id
_entity_poly.type
_entity_poly.pdbx_seq_one_letter_code
_entity_poly.pdbx_strand_id
1 'polypeptide(L)'
;MQGIDLTVYEGQIIGYIGPNGARKSTTVKIMLGLVDEYIGNIKIFGQKLSVGDHEYKKRIGFVPENAEIYDTLTVREYLLFIGGLYGIEESVTEHKGKKSYEEI
;
A
#
# COMPACT_ATOMS: atom_id res chain seq x y z
N MET A 1 8.06 11.94 16.59
CA MET A 1 6.59 11.91 16.37
C MET A 1 5.95 12.13 17.73
N GLN A 2 4.88 12.92 17.84
CA GLN A 2 4.05 12.84 19.05
C GLN A 2 3.46 11.42 19.08
N GLY A 3 3.49 10.77 20.24
CA GLY A 3 3.20 9.34 20.36
C GLY A 3 1.84 8.99 19.74
N ILE A 4 1.87 8.17 18.69
CA ILE A 4 0.67 7.59 18.08
C ILE A 4 0.51 6.22 18.73
N ASP A 5 -0.66 5.96 19.29
CA ASP A 5 -1.09 4.63 19.71
C ASP A 5 -2.34 4.27 18.93
N LEU A 6 -2.19 3.35 17.97
CA LEU A 6 -3.24 2.97 17.03
C LEU A 6 -3.17 1.48 16.77
N THR A 7 -4.30 0.80 16.89
CA THR A 7 -4.48 -0.59 16.49
C THR A 7 -5.60 -0.66 15.45
N VAL A 8 -5.32 -1.32 14.33
CA VAL A 8 -6.29 -1.57 13.26
C VAL A 8 -6.45 -3.08 13.11
N TYR A 9 -7.69 -3.55 13.17
CA TYR A 9 -8.03 -4.97 13.06
C TYR A 9 -8.45 -5.32 11.63
N GLU A 10 -8.38 -6.61 11.31
CA GLU A 10 -8.82 -7.14 10.02
C GLU A 10 -10.29 -6.78 9.73
N GLY A 11 -10.57 -6.41 8.48
CA GLY A 11 -11.90 -6.01 8.03
C GLY A 11 -12.32 -4.58 8.42
N GLN A 12 -11.49 -3.83 9.15
CA GLN A 12 -11.82 -2.45 9.51
C GLN A 12 -11.47 -1.45 8.39
N ILE A 13 -12.38 -0.51 8.18
CA ILE A 13 -12.13 0.72 7.41
C ILE A 13 -11.94 1.84 8.42
N ILE A 14 -10.80 2.53 8.36
CA ILE A 14 -10.48 3.64 9.26
C ILE A 14 -10.15 4.91 8.48
N GLY A 15 -10.45 6.07 9.07
CA GLY A 15 -9.98 7.36 8.61
C GLY A 15 -8.87 7.89 9.51
N TYR A 16 -7.67 8.10 8.96
CA TYR A 16 -6.57 8.73 9.71
C TYR A 16 -6.52 10.23 9.41
N ILE A 17 -7.10 11.04 10.30
CA ILE A 17 -7.46 12.44 10.05
C ILE A 17 -6.67 13.38 10.98
N GLY A 18 -6.32 14.56 10.47
CA GLY A 18 -5.60 15.61 11.19
C GLY A 18 -5.18 16.74 10.25
N PRO A 19 -4.68 17.87 10.78
CA PRO A 19 -4.28 19.02 9.95
C PRO A 19 -3.10 18.69 9.01
N ASN A 20 -2.84 19.56 8.04
CA ASN A 20 -1.62 19.51 7.24
C ASN A 20 -0.40 19.65 8.16
N GLY A 21 0.65 18.88 7.89
CA GLY A 21 1.81 18.80 8.78
C GLY A 21 1.66 17.87 9.99
N ALA A 22 0.48 17.27 10.23
CA ALA A 22 0.29 16.26 11.29
C ALA A 22 1.02 14.92 11.04
N ARG A 23 1.85 14.83 9.98
CA ARG A 23 2.68 13.66 9.64
C ARG A 23 1.89 12.38 9.31
N LYS A 24 0.64 12.53 8.87
CA LYS A 24 -0.23 11.42 8.43
C LYS A 24 0.40 10.60 7.32
N SER A 25 0.80 11.27 6.23
CA SER A 25 1.47 10.66 5.09
C SER A 25 2.82 10.05 5.48
N THR A 26 3.58 10.70 6.37
CA THR A 26 4.82 10.14 6.92
C THR A 26 4.57 8.83 7.66
N THR A 27 3.51 8.74 8.48
CA THR A 27 3.15 7.52 9.21
C THR A 27 2.80 6.38 8.26
N VAL A 28 2.02 6.65 7.21
CA VAL A 28 1.72 5.68 6.15
C VAL A 28 3.01 5.24 5.44
N LYS A 29 3.90 6.17 5.09
CA LYS A 29 5.20 5.85 4.45
C LYS A 29 6.10 4.99 5.35
N ILE A 30 6.09 5.20 6.66
CA ILE A 30 6.80 4.33 7.62
C ILE A 30 6.20 2.91 7.58
N MET A 31 4.87 2.78 7.61
CA MET A 31 4.20 1.47 7.53
C MET A 31 4.48 0.73 6.21
N LEU A 32 4.72 1.47 5.12
CA LEU A 32 5.13 0.94 3.82
C LEU A 32 6.64 0.65 3.72
N GLY A 33 7.41 0.99 4.76
CA GLY A 33 8.87 0.89 4.78
C GLY A 33 9.54 1.75 3.71
N LEU A 34 9.01 2.94 3.47
CA LEU A 34 9.58 3.99 2.60
C LEU A 34 10.33 5.07 3.41
N VAL A 35 10.14 5.07 4.74
CA VAL A 35 10.80 5.96 5.69
C VAL A 35 11.16 5.12 6.91
N ASP A 36 12.44 5.03 7.24
CA ASP A 36 12.93 4.22 8.37
C ASP A 36 13.15 5.06 9.64
N GLU A 37 13.05 6.39 9.55
CA GLU A 37 13.25 7.31 10.66
C GLU A 37 12.01 7.41 11.57
N TYR A 38 11.91 6.48 12.53
CA TYR A 38 10.88 6.52 13.58
C TYR A 38 11.38 5.95 14.92
N ILE A 39 10.67 6.29 15.99
CA ILE A 39 10.89 5.74 17.33
C ILE A 39 9.59 5.08 17.77
N GLY A 40 9.67 3.85 18.28
CA GLY A 40 8.52 3.09 18.76
C GLY A 40 8.52 1.66 18.23
N ASN A 41 7.38 0.99 18.34
CA ASN A 41 7.19 -0.36 17.82
C ASN A 41 6.01 -0.36 16.87
N ILE A 42 6.21 -0.91 15.67
CA ILE A 42 5.16 -1.11 14.67
C ILE A 42 5.04 -2.60 14.42
N LYS A 43 3.80 -3.09 14.40
CA LYS A 43 3.49 -4.46 13.97
C LYS A 43 2.51 -4.41 12.80
N ILE A 44 2.85 -5.10 11.72
CA ILE A 44 2.02 -5.23 10.53
C ILE A 44 1.70 -6.72 10.35
N PHE A 45 0.42 -7.07 10.23
CA PHE A 45 -0.04 -8.46 10.18
C PHE A 45 0.50 -9.36 11.30
N GLY A 46 0.63 -8.81 12.51
CA GLY A 46 1.15 -9.50 13.69
C GLY A 46 2.68 -9.60 13.77
N GLN A 47 3.41 -9.18 12.73
CA GLN A 47 4.87 -9.24 12.68
C GLN A 47 5.48 -7.87 12.98
N LYS A 48 6.59 -7.84 13.74
CA LYS A 48 7.30 -6.59 14.01
C LYS A 48 7.94 -6.08 12.71
N LEU A 49 7.73 -4.80 12.42
CA LEU A 49 8.37 -4.16 11.30
C LEU A 49 9.90 -4.14 11.51
N SER A 50 10.65 -4.73 10.59
CA SER A 50 12.11 -4.78 10.60
C SER A 50 12.67 -4.14 9.34
N VAL A 51 13.79 -3.43 9.48
CA VAL A 51 14.53 -2.90 8.33
C VAL A 51 15.01 -4.07 7.47
N GLY A 52 14.77 -3.99 6.17
CA GLY A 52 15.14 -5.02 5.18
C GLY A 52 14.13 -6.16 5.01
N ASP A 53 13.07 -6.23 5.81
CA ASP A 53 11.94 -7.13 5.52
C ASP A 53 11.00 -6.47 4.51
N HIS A 54 10.78 -7.15 3.40
CA HIS A 54 9.93 -6.68 2.31
C HIS A 54 8.75 -7.61 2.05
N GLU A 55 8.67 -8.77 2.72
CA GLU A 55 7.65 -9.78 2.40
C GLU A 55 6.24 -9.30 2.75
N TYR A 56 6.09 -8.58 3.87
CA TYR A 56 4.79 -8.02 4.26
C TYR A 56 4.22 -7.03 3.22
N LYS A 57 5.09 -6.39 2.42
CA LYS A 57 4.67 -5.38 1.42
C LYS A 57 3.85 -6.00 0.30
N LYS A 58 4.08 -7.28 -0.02
CA LYS A 58 3.29 -8.04 -1.01
C LYS A 58 1.81 -8.16 -0.64
N ARG A 59 1.47 -7.94 0.62
CA ARG A 59 0.10 -8.02 1.16
C ARG A 59 -0.58 -6.65 1.29
N ILE A 60 0.10 -5.57 0.89
CA ILE A 60 -0.42 -4.19 1.00
C ILE A 60 -0.63 -3.63 -0.40
N GLY A 61 -1.85 -3.17 -0.69
CA GLY A 61 -2.10 -2.26 -1.81
C GLY A 61 -1.96 -0.82 -1.33
N PHE A 62 -1.19 0.00 -2.04
CA PHE A 62 -1.04 1.42 -1.75
C PHE A 62 -1.32 2.26 -2.99
N VAL A 63 -2.23 3.22 -2.85
CA VAL A 63 -2.53 4.22 -3.87
C VAL A 63 -2.00 5.56 -3.37
N PRO A 64 -0.92 6.10 -3.95
CA PRO A 64 -0.41 7.41 -3.57
C PRO A 64 -1.36 8.52 -4.00
N GLU A 65 -1.30 9.66 -3.31
CA GLU A 65 -2.06 10.87 -3.65
C GLU A 65 -1.75 11.35 -5.08
N ASN A 66 -0.47 11.33 -5.45
CA ASN A 66 -0.02 11.55 -6.82
C ASN A 66 0.48 10.21 -7.37
N ALA A 67 -0.32 9.57 -8.22
CA ALA A 67 0.09 8.37 -8.92
C ALA A 67 0.86 8.75 -10.19
N GLU A 68 2.10 8.27 -10.29
CA GLU A 68 2.82 8.27 -11.56
C GLU A 68 2.34 7.05 -12.36
N ILE A 69 1.69 7.31 -13.49
CA ILE A 69 1.20 6.28 -14.41
C ILE A 69 2.20 6.21 -15.57
N TYR A 70 2.42 5.01 -16.09
CA TYR A 70 3.22 4.83 -17.30
C TYR A 70 2.37 5.22 -18.51
N ASP A 71 2.58 6.43 -19.04
CA ASP A 71 1.83 6.97 -20.19
C ASP A 71 1.94 6.12 -21.47
N THR A 72 2.96 5.26 -21.54
CA THR A 72 3.19 4.35 -22.66
C THR A 72 2.42 3.03 -22.56
N LEU A 73 1.74 2.76 -21.44
CA LEU A 73 1.00 1.53 -21.20
C LEU A 73 -0.50 1.76 -21.26
N THR A 74 -1.21 0.88 -21.96
CA THR A 74 -2.66 0.77 -21.83
C THR A 74 -3.05 0.33 -20.42
N VAL A 75 -4.31 0.54 -20.01
CA VAL A 75 -4.78 0.09 -18.69
C VAL A 75 -4.63 -1.43 -18.51
N ARG A 76 -4.77 -2.19 -19.60
CA ARG A 76 -4.50 -3.63 -19.61
C ARG A 76 -3.04 -3.95 -19.30
N GLU A 77 -2.13 -3.35 -20.05
CA GLU A 77 -0.70 -3.58 -19.86
C GLU A 77 -0.23 -3.13 -18.48
N TYR A 78 -0.75 -2.01 -17.98
CA TYR A 78 -0.45 -1.55 -16.62
C TYR A 78 -0.91 -2.55 -15.55
N LEU A 79 -2.14 -3.06 -15.63
CA LEU A 79 -2.63 -4.04 -14.65
C LEU A 79 -1.87 -5.37 -14.73
N LEU A 80 -1.53 -5.84 -15.92
CA LEU A 80 -0.67 -7.02 -16.09
C LEU A 80 0.72 -6.81 -15.50
N PHE A 81 1.33 -5.65 -15.75
CA PHE A 81 2.62 -5.28 -15.20
C PHE A 81 2.59 -5.28 -13.67
N ILE A 82 1.61 -4.61 -13.05
CA ILE A 82 1.45 -4.59 -11.60
C ILE A 82 1.17 -6.00 -11.06
N GLY A 83 0.27 -6.77 -11.68
CA GLY A 83 -0.02 -8.15 -11.28
C GLY A 83 1.23 -9.03 -11.24
N GLY A 84 2.08 -8.93 -12.27
CA GLY A 84 3.37 -9.61 -12.33
C GLY A 84 4.32 -9.22 -11.20
N LEU A 85 4.41 -7.92 -10.84
CA LEU A 85 5.22 -7.46 -9.71
C LEU A 85 4.75 -8.03 -8.36
N TYR A 86 3.45 -8.26 -8.21
CA TYR A 86 2.86 -8.90 -7.02
C TYR A 86 2.87 -10.44 -7.09
N GLY A 87 3.40 -11.03 -8.17
CA GLY A 87 3.43 -12.49 -8.36
C GLY A 87 2.06 -13.12 -8.58
N ILE A 88 1.08 -12.34 -9.08
CA ILE A 88 -0.25 -12.82 -9.40
C ILE A 88 -0.21 -13.43 -10.81
N GLU A 89 -0.81 -14.60 -11.00
CA GLU A 89 -0.90 -15.20 -12.32
C GLU A 89 -1.61 -14.28 -13.32
N GLU A 90 -1.14 -14.29 -14.57
CA GLU A 90 -1.70 -13.46 -15.65
C GLU A 90 -3.20 -13.70 -15.82
N SER A 91 -3.64 -14.97 -15.80
CA SER A 91 -5.05 -15.35 -15.92
C SER A 91 -5.93 -14.74 -14.82
N VAL A 92 -5.42 -14.69 -13.59
CA VAL A 92 -6.10 -14.09 -12.43
C VAL A 92 -6.11 -12.57 -12.54
N THR A 93 -4.99 -11.98 -12.98
CA THR A 93 -4.87 -10.53 -13.18
C THR A 93 -5.82 -10.05 -14.27
N GLU A 94 -5.90 -10.75 -15.40
CA GLU A 94 -6.87 -10.52 -16.48
C GLU A 94 -8.31 -10.57 -15.99
N HIS A 95 -8.66 -11.63 -15.26
CA HIS A 95 -10.02 -11.80 -14.76
C HIS A 95 -10.43 -10.67 -13.80
N LYS A 96 -9.53 -10.30 -12.87
CA LYS A 96 -9.77 -9.17 -11.95
C LYS A 96 -9.81 -7.83 -12.68
N GLY A 97 -8.91 -7.63 -13.66
CA GLY A 97 -8.81 -6.40 -14.45
C GLY A 97 -10.07 -6.12 -15.28
N LYS A 98 -10.65 -7.16 -15.90
CA LYS A 98 -11.91 -7.03 -16.67
C LYS A 98 -13.03 -6.40 -15.87
N LYS A 99 -13.20 -6.81 -14.62
CA LYS A 99 -14.22 -6.24 -13.73
C LYS A 99 -14.00 -4.76 -13.47
N SER A 100 -12.75 -4.31 -13.40
CA SER A 100 -12.41 -2.90 -13.22
C SER A 100 -12.57 -2.06 -14.49
N TYR A 101 -12.47 -2.65 -15.69
CA TYR A 101 -12.70 -1.96 -16.97
C TYR A 101 -14.18 -1.74 -17.27
N GLU A 102 -15.04 -2.66 -16.83
CA GLU A 102 -16.48 -2.60 -17.09
C GLU A 102 -17.21 -1.57 -16.21
N GLU A 103 -16.55 -1.11 -15.13
CA GLU A 103 -17.07 -0.10 -14.21
C GLU A 103 -16.60 1.35 -14.53
N ILE A 104 -15.83 1.53 -15.62
CA ILE A 104 -15.35 2.83 -16.14
C ILE A 104 -16.02 3.13 -17.48
#